data_AF-A0A5C6UJ06-F1
#
_entry.id   AF-A0A5C6UJ06-F1
#
_cell.length_a   1.000
_cell.length_b   1.000
_cell.length_c   1.000
_cell.angle_alpha   90.00
_cell.angle_beta   90.00
_cell.angle_gamma   90.00
#
_symmetry.space_group_name_H-M   'P 1'
#
loop_
_entity.id
_entity.type
_entity.pdbx_description
1 polymer ?
#
loop_
_entity_poly.entity_id
_entity_poly.type
_entity_poly.pdbx_seq_one_letter_code
_entity_poly.pdbx_strand_id
1 'polypeptide(L)'
;MVESIGARLTTGPTAVVRAVRETPTVATAATAASQPKAVSTMAADMAAAPPVNTDRVAEIKQAIKDGRYPIMPARIADSLIALRLEWKSSNEPQS
;
A
#
# COMPACT_ATOMS: atom_id res chain seq x y z
N MET A 1 -41.65 5.74 -13.19
CA MET A 1 -40.65 5.10 -12.30
C MET A 1 -39.60 4.50 -13.21
N VAL A 2 -38.34 4.92 -13.03
CA VAL A 2 -37.16 4.75 -13.91
C VAL A 2 -37.06 5.77 -15.05
N GLU A 3 -36.36 6.87 -14.77
CA GLU A 3 -35.65 7.68 -15.78
C GLU A 3 -34.15 7.36 -15.71
N SER A 4 -33.54 7.14 -16.87
CA SER A 4 -32.12 6.87 -17.05
C SER A 4 -31.24 8.00 -16.53
N ILE A 5 -30.34 7.65 -15.63
CA ILE A 5 -29.14 8.41 -15.28
C ILE A 5 -28.18 8.46 -16.48
N GLY A 6 -28.40 9.45 -17.35
CA GLY A 6 -27.46 9.82 -18.40
C GLY A 6 -26.35 10.69 -17.84
N ALA A 7 -25.15 10.13 -17.67
CA ALA A 7 -23.94 10.85 -17.33
C ALA A 7 -23.66 11.98 -18.36
N ARG A 8 -23.74 13.25 -17.94
CA ARG A 8 -23.13 14.36 -18.68
C ARG A 8 -21.73 14.61 -18.12
N LEU A 9 -20.74 13.92 -18.69
CA LEU A 9 -19.36 14.38 -18.66
C LEU A 9 -19.25 15.52 -19.69
N THR A 10 -19.24 16.75 -19.21
CA THR A 10 -18.98 17.93 -20.05
C THR A 10 -17.54 17.85 -20.55
N THR A 11 -17.41 17.83 -21.88
CA THR A 11 -16.15 17.76 -22.61
C THR A 11 -15.42 19.10 -22.48
N GLY A 12 -14.14 19.05 -22.15
CA GLY A 12 -13.22 20.18 -22.25
C GLY A 12 -11.96 19.67 -22.95
N PRO A 13 -11.51 20.30 -24.06
CA PRO A 13 -10.34 19.80 -24.78
C PRO A 13 -9.07 20.19 -24.04
N THR A 14 -8.24 19.23 -23.66
CA THR A 14 -6.84 19.51 -23.30
C THR A 14 -5.94 18.59 -24.10
N ALA A 15 -5.10 19.24 -24.89
CA ALA A 15 -4.29 18.66 -25.96
C ALA A 15 -3.28 17.64 -25.44
N VAL A 16 -3.20 16.49 -26.12
CA VAL A 16 -2.14 15.50 -25.93
C VAL A 16 -0.96 15.91 -26.80
N VAL A 17 0.08 16.46 -26.18
CA VAL A 17 1.38 16.65 -26.84
C VAL A 17 2.07 15.29 -26.93
N ARG A 18 2.05 14.71 -28.13
CA ARG A 18 2.79 13.50 -28.46
C ARG A 18 4.26 13.90 -28.72
N ALA A 19 5.08 13.84 -27.68
CA ALA A 19 6.52 13.99 -27.83
C ALA A 19 7.08 12.72 -28.52
N VAL A 20 7.44 12.86 -29.80
CA VAL A 20 8.32 11.91 -30.49
C VAL A 20 9.71 12.09 -29.89
N ARG A 21 10.25 11.03 -29.27
CA ARG A 21 11.66 10.96 -28.88
C ARG A 21 12.31 9.83 -29.67
N GLU A 22 13.17 10.24 -30.57
CA GLU A 22 14.05 9.40 -31.38
C GLU A 22 15.01 8.61 -30.48
N THR A 23 15.35 7.41 -30.94
CA THR A 23 16.20 6.42 -30.27
C THR A 23 17.65 6.90 -30.16
N PRO A 24 18.35 6.46 -29.10
CA PRO A 24 19.55 5.69 -29.40
C PRO A 24 19.66 4.42 -28.56
N THR A 25 20.13 3.36 -29.23
CA THR A 25 20.66 2.10 -28.70
C THR A 25 21.40 2.29 -27.37
N VAL A 26 20.89 1.66 -26.31
CA VAL A 26 21.67 1.42 -25.09
C VAL A 26 22.43 0.11 -25.25
N ALA A 27 23.74 0.24 -25.27
CA ALA A 27 24.69 -0.85 -25.30
C ALA A 27 24.53 -1.78 -24.09
N THR A 28 24.73 -3.08 -24.35
CA THR A 28 24.93 -4.15 -23.38
C THR A 28 25.93 -3.74 -22.31
N ALA A 29 25.46 -3.46 -21.10
CA ALA A 29 26.30 -3.30 -19.92
C ALA A 29 26.36 -4.63 -19.17
N ALA A 30 27.52 -5.27 -19.33
CA ALA A 30 28.17 -6.27 -18.51
C ALA A 30 27.45 -6.80 -17.26
N THR A 31 27.36 -8.13 -17.22
CA THR A 31 27.38 -9.00 -16.04
C THR A 31 28.18 -8.39 -14.87
N ALA A 32 27.48 -7.79 -13.91
CA ALA A 32 27.97 -7.61 -12.55
C ALA A 32 27.36 -8.71 -11.68
N ALA A 33 27.86 -9.93 -11.87
CA ALA A 33 27.71 -11.00 -10.91
C ALA A 33 28.48 -10.63 -9.64
N SER A 34 27.82 -9.95 -8.68
CA SER A 34 28.21 -9.86 -7.27
C SER A 34 27.20 -9.05 -6.46
N GLN A 35 26.04 -9.62 -6.10
CA GLN A 35 25.31 -9.18 -4.91
C GLN A 35 24.48 -10.31 -4.26
N PRO A 36 25.07 -11.45 -3.82
CA PRO A 36 24.38 -12.31 -2.85
C PRO A 36 24.24 -11.62 -1.47
N LYS A 37 25.02 -10.57 -1.20
CA LYS A 37 25.03 -9.84 0.09
C LYS A 37 23.96 -8.75 0.20
N ALA A 38 23.62 -8.04 -0.87
CA ALA A 38 22.54 -7.05 -0.86
C ALA A 38 21.15 -7.70 -0.72
N VAL A 39 20.95 -8.86 -1.37
CA VAL A 39 19.67 -9.59 -1.30
C VAL A 39 19.48 -10.26 0.07
N SER A 40 20.56 -10.80 0.67
CA SER A 40 20.49 -11.40 2.01
C SER A 40 20.32 -10.36 3.12
N THR A 41 20.87 -9.16 2.98
CA THR A 41 20.63 -8.05 3.94
C THR A 41 19.21 -7.53 3.85
N MET A 42 18.66 -7.31 2.65
CA MET A 42 17.24 -6.96 2.49
C MET A 42 16.29 -8.04 3.02
N ALA A 43 16.57 -9.32 2.77
CA ALA A 43 15.79 -10.43 3.30
C ALA A 43 15.89 -10.53 4.84
N ALA A 44 17.05 -10.22 5.41
CA ALA A 44 17.24 -10.17 6.86
C ALA A 44 16.54 -8.96 7.51
N ASP A 45 16.53 -7.78 6.86
CA ASP A 45 15.78 -6.60 7.30
C ASP A 45 14.26 -6.80 7.20
N MET A 46 13.78 -7.56 6.21
CA MET A 46 12.36 -7.96 6.12
C MET A 46 12.00 -9.06 7.13
N ALA A 47 12.97 -9.86 7.57
CA ALA A 47 12.80 -10.85 8.64
C ALA A 47 13.00 -10.25 10.04
N ALA A 48 13.61 -9.07 10.14
CA ALA A 48 13.60 -8.27 11.34
C ALA A 48 12.15 -7.82 11.61
N ALA A 49 11.81 -7.68 12.89
CA ALA A 49 10.45 -7.41 13.35
C ALA A 49 9.76 -6.29 12.52
N PRO A 50 8.44 -6.37 12.29
CA PRO A 50 7.73 -5.42 11.45
C PRO A 50 8.07 -3.97 11.85
N PRO A 51 8.22 -3.04 10.90
CA PRO A 51 8.59 -1.67 11.21
C PRO A 51 7.50 -1.00 12.07
N VAL A 52 7.72 -0.97 13.38
CA VAL A 52 6.81 -0.32 14.34
C VAL A 52 7.15 1.15 14.43
N ASN A 53 6.16 2.02 14.24
CA ASN A 53 6.31 3.45 14.47
C ASN A 53 6.22 3.77 15.97
N THR A 54 7.36 4.05 16.60
CA THR A 54 7.46 4.32 18.04
C THR A 54 6.81 5.63 18.46
N ASP A 55 6.85 6.66 17.60
CA ASP A 55 6.25 7.96 17.87
C ASP A 55 4.72 7.85 17.95
N ARG A 56 4.13 7.11 17.00
CA ARG A 56 2.70 6.81 16.98
C ARG A 56 2.27 6.05 18.23
N VAL A 57 3.09 5.09 18.68
CA VAL A 57 2.82 4.34 19.91
C VAL A 57 2.83 5.27 21.13
N ALA A 58 3.78 6.21 21.20
CA ALA A 58 3.85 7.18 22.29
C ALA A 58 2.62 8.11 22.30
N GLU A 59 2.21 8.63 21.15
CA GLU A 59 1.02 9.47 21.00
C GLU A 59 -0.25 8.75 21.45
N ILE A 60 -0.47 7.51 20.99
CA ILE A 60 -1.63 6.69 21.37
C ILE A 60 -1.63 6.44 22.89
N LYS A 61 -0.47 6.12 23.47
CA LYS A 61 -0.35 5.92 24.92
C LYS A 61 -0.74 7.18 25.70
N GLN A 62 -0.38 8.37 25.23
CA GLN A 62 -0.79 9.62 25.87
C GLN A 62 -2.30 9.85 25.71
N ALA A 63 -2.86 9.64 24.51
CA ALA A 63 -4.30 9.79 24.28
C ALA A 63 -5.15 8.86 25.17
N ILE A 64 -4.67 7.65 25.45
CA ILE A 64 -5.31 6.71 26.39
C ILE A 64 -5.26 7.25 27.83
N LYS A 65 -4.09 7.72 28.30
CA LYS A 65 -3.94 8.30 29.63
C LYS A 65 -4.85 9.50 29.85
N ASP A 66 -4.98 10.35 28.83
CA ASP A 66 -5.80 11.56 28.85
C ASP A 66 -7.30 11.26 28.68
N GLY A 67 -7.70 10.00 28.49
CA GLY A 67 -9.10 9.60 28.30
C GLY A 67 -9.72 10.05 26.96
N ARG A 68 -8.89 10.52 26.01
CA ARG A 68 -9.31 11.02 24.69
C ARG A 68 -9.34 9.94 23.61
N TYR A 69 -9.14 8.68 23.99
CA TYR A 69 -9.25 7.52 23.13
C TYR A 69 -10.54 6.75 23.44
N PRO A 70 -11.68 7.09 22.80
CA PRO A 70 -12.95 6.52 23.17
C PRO A 70 -13.10 5.08 22.66
N ILE A 71 -13.74 4.22 23.46
CA ILE A 71 -14.04 2.84 23.07
C ILE A 71 -15.30 2.84 22.20
N MET A 72 -15.14 2.42 20.94
CA MET A 72 -16.21 2.42 19.93
C MET A 72 -16.51 0.96 19.53
N PRO A 73 -17.62 0.36 19.99
CA PRO A 73 -17.94 -1.04 19.70
C PRO A 73 -17.95 -1.38 18.21
N ALA A 74 -18.46 -0.47 17.36
CA ALA A 74 -18.45 -0.64 15.91
C ALA A 74 -17.03 -0.78 15.34
N ARG A 75 -16.09 0.08 15.76
CA ARG A 75 -14.69 0.03 15.33
C ARG A 75 -14.01 -1.28 15.70
N ILE A 76 -14.36 -1.84 16.87
CA ILE A 76 -13.82 -3.12 17.33
C ILE A 76 -14.36 -4.24 16.43
N ALA A 77 -15.67 -4.25 16.16
CA ALA A 77 -16.28 -5.23 15.26
C ALA A 77 -15.66 -5.18 13.85
N ASP A 78 -15.50 -3.99 13.28
CA ASP A 78 -14.86 -3.80 11.97
C ASP A 78 -13.43 -4.36 11.96
N SER A 79 -12.66 -4.11 13.03
CA SER A 79 -11.28 -4.59 13.16
C SER A 79 -11.22 -6.13 13.24
N LEU A 80 -12.16 -6.75 13.96
CA LEU A 80 -12.26 -8.21 14.05
C LEU A 80 -12.65 -8.85 12.71
N ILE A 81 -13.58 -8.23 11.97
CA ILE A 81 -13.96 -8.70 10.64
C ILE A 81 -12.79 -8.58 9.67
N ALA A 82 -12.11 -7.43 9.64
CA ALA A 82 -10.93 -7.21 8.80
C ALA A 82 -9.83 -8.25 9.09
N LEU A 83 -9.53 -8.50 10.38
CA LEU A 83 -8.56 -9.52 10.78
C LEU A 83 -8.96 -10.93 10.33
N ARG A 84 -10.25 -11.27 10.45
CA ARG A 84 -10.77 -12.57 10.02
C ARG A 84 -10.65 -12.78 8.51
N LEU A 85 -10.88 -11.71 7.72
CA LEU A 85 -10.74 -11.73 6.27
C LEU A 85 -9.28 -11.86 5.85
N GLU A 86 -8.38 -11.08 6.44
CA GLU A 86 -6.93 -11.13 6.19
C GLU A 86 -6.36 -12.51 6.47
N TRP A 87 -6.71 -13.12 7.61
CA TRP A 87 -6.30 -14.49 7.91
C TRP A 87 -6.82 -15.46 6.84
N LYS A 88 -8.10 -15.35 6.46
CA LYS A 88 -8.70 -16.25 5.46
C LYS A 88 -7.96 -16.16 4.12
N SER A 89 -7.69 -14.95 3.63
CA SER A 89 -6.97 -14.73 2.36
C SER A 89 -5.52 -15.18 2.41
N SER A 90 -4.84 -15.03 3.55
CA SER A 90 -3.46 -15.52 3.71
C SER A 90 -3.36 -17.05 3.76
N ASN A 91 -4.45 -17.77 4.05
CA ASN A 91 -4.45 -19.22 4.27
C ASN A 91 -5.18 -20.02 3.19
N GLU A 92 -5.84 -19.36 2.24
CA GLU A 92 -6.38 -19.99 1.03
C GLU A 92 -5.27 -20.09 -0.03
N PRO A 93 -4.89 -21.30 -0.50
CA PRO A 93 -3.95 -21.43 -1.61
C PRO A 93 -4.58 -20.78 -2.84
N GLN A 94 -3.93 -19.74 -3.36
CA GLN A 94 -4.24 -19.16 -4.67
C GLN A 94 -4.19 -20.29 -5.68
N SER A 95 -5.36 -20.78 -6.10
CA SER A 95 -5.54 -21.89 -7.04
C SER A 95 -5.68 -21.37 -8.45
#